data_AF-A0A941M9Y4-F1
#
_entry.id   AF-A0A941M9Y4-F1
#
_cell.length_a   1.000
_cell.length_b   1.000
_cell.length_c   1.000
_cell.angle_alpha   90.00
_cell.angle_beta   90.00
_cell.angle_gamma   90.00
#
_symmetry.space_group_name_H-M   'P 1'
#
loop_
_entity.id
_entity.type
_entity.pdbx_description
1 polymer ?
#
loop_
_entity_poly.entity_id
_entity_poly.type
_entity_poly.pdbx_seq_one_letter_code
_entity_poly.pdbx_strand_id
1 'polypeptide(L)'
;MDATVSNRFGGIDRLYGMGALTRLAASHVTVVGIGGVGSWAVEALARSGVGKLTLIDADDLCVSNTNRQLPALEGQYGRAKVEAMGERCRAINPRIELELKPQFLTPSNLDALLGTPVSLVLDACDSFRSKVEMIAYCRRRKQPIITVGSAGGRSDVTQIRVRDLSRTEHDAMLSLIRKKLRSEFNFPKNHDRYFGVPAVYSLENVRYPQADGSVCGLRPQLGKDEALKLDCGAGLGAATHVTGAFAFAAVGKAMELLLR
;
A
#
# COMPACT_ATOMS: atom_id res chain seq x y z
N MET A 1 -6.96 5.50 -29.57
CA MET A 1 -5.86 4.99 -28.71
C MET A 1 -4.73 4.54 -29.62
N ASP A 2 -3.47 4.83 -29.32
CA ASP A 2 -2.32 4.41 -30.14
C ASP A 2 -2.22 2.87 -30.23
N ALA A 3 -1.85 2.34 -31.40
CA ALA A 3 -1.68 0.91 -31.65
C ALA A 3 -0.68 0.26 -30.66
N THR A 4 0.37 0.99 -30.27
CA THR A 4 1.37 0.50 -29.30
C THR A 4 0.77 0.33 -27.90
N VAL A 5 -0.10 1.24 -27.47
CA VAL A 5 -0.81 1.16 -26.16
C VAL A 5 -1.81 0.02 -26.19
N SER A 6 -2.55 -0.12 -27.30
CA SER A 6 -3.50 -1.22 -27.51
C SER A 6 -2.80 -2.59 -27.46
N ASN A 7 -1.61 -2.72 -28.07
CA ASN A 7 -0.85 -3.98 -28.03
C ASN A 7 -0.33 -4.32 -26.64
N ARG A 8 0.13 -3.33 -25.86
CA ARG A 8 0.63 -3.57 -24.48
C ARG A 8 -0.47 -4.01 -23.53
N PHE A 9 -1.64 -3.38 -23.62
CA PHE A 9 -2.71 -3.50 -22.61
C PHE A 9 -4.01 -4.09 -23.15
N GLY A 10 -4.05 -4.65 -24.36
CA GLY A 10 -5.28 -5.21 -24.93
C GLY A 10 -5.91 -6.34 -24.09
N GLY A 11 -5.13 -6.98 -23.22
CA GLY A 11 -5.65 -7.92 -22.22
C GLY A 11 -6.58 -7.28 -21.19
N ILE A 12 -6.42 -5.99 -20.90
CA ILE A 12 -7.23 -5.24 -19.93
C ILE A 12 -8.67 -5.09 -20.43
N ASP A 13 -8.87 -4.66 -21.67
CA ASP A 13 -10.23 -4.57 -22.25
C ASP A 13 -10.87 -5.97 -22.43
N ARG A 14 -10.08 -7.00 -22.75
CA ARG A 14 -10.60 -8.39 -22.82
C ARG A 14 -11.05 -8.93 -21.47
N LEU A 15 -10.46 -8.46 -20.37
CA LEU A 15 -10.78 -8.88 -19.01
C LEU A 15 -11.90 -8.05 -18.38
N TYR A 16 -11.81 -6.72 -18.48
CA TYR A 16 -12.69 -5.77 -17.79
C TYR A 16 -13.76 -5.12 -18.69
N GLY A 17 -13.79 -5.49 -19.97
CA GLY A 17 -14.72 -4.97 -20.96
C GLY A 17 -14.15 -3.79 -21.75
N MET A 18 -14.69 -3.59 -22.95
CA MET A 18 -14.28 -2.52 -23.87
C MET A 18 -14.37 -1.14 -23.21
N GLY A 19 -13.29 -0.36 -23.30
CA GLY A 19 -13.21 0.99 -22.74
C GLY A 19 -12.73 1.04 -21.29
N ALA A 20 -12.47 -0.11 -20.66
CA ALA A 20 -11.81 -0.16 -19.36
C ALA A 20 -10.41 0.47 -19.42
N LEU A 21 -9.63 0.14 -20.47
CA LEU A 21 -8.30 0.71 -20.67
C LEU A 21 -8.34 2.23 -20.82
N THR A 22 -9.33 2.78 -21.54
CA THR A 22 -9.49 4.23 -21.68
C THR A 22 -9.76 4.91 -20.34
N ARG A 23 -10.59 4.33 -19.48
CA ARG A 23 -10.87 4.87 -18.15
C ARG A 23 -9.66 4.79 -17.22
N LEU A 24 -8.91 3.68 -17.26
CA LEU A 24 -7.67 3.52 -16.49
C LEU A 24 -6.59 4.49 -16.97
N ALA A 25 -6.46 4.69 -18.27
CA ALA A 25 -5.52 5.65 -18.85
C ALA A 25 -5.86 7.10 -18.49
N ALA A 26 -7.10 7.42 -18.14
CA ALA A 26 -7.51 8.73 -17.63
C ALA A 26 -7.41 8.84 -16.10
N SER A 27 -7.10 7.75 -15.40
CA SER A 27 -7.05 7.72 -13.93
C SER A 27 -5.70 8.19 -13.40
N HIS A 28 -5.75 8.89 -12.26
CA HIS A 28 -4.58 9.29 -11.47
C HIS A 28 -4.63 8.60 -10.10
N VAL A 29 -3.61 7.80 -9.79
CA VAL A 29 -3.48 7.12 -8.49
C VAL A 29 -2.26 7.61 -7.74
N THR A 30 -2.44 7.98 -6.48
CA THR A 30 -1.32 8.28 -5.57
C THR A 30 -1.02 7.06 -4.70
N VAL A 31 0.23 6.59 -4.71
CA VAL A 31 0.70 5.49 -3.85
C VAL A 31 1.65 6.05 -2.81
N VAL A 32 1.33 5.84 -1.53
CA VAL A 32 2.14 6.31 -0.39
C VAL A 32 2.81 5.10 0.27
N GLY A 33 4.14 5.14 0.36
CA GLY A 33 4.99 4.03 0.77
C GLY A 33 5.30 3.10 -0.41
N ILE A 34 6.56 3.07 -0.86
CA ILE A 34 7.09 2.27 -1.97
C ILE A 34 7.92 1.09 -1.41
N GLY A 35 7.46 0.52 -0.30
CA GLY A 35 8.08 -0.63 0.37
C GLY A 35 7.64 -1.99 -0.18
N GLY A 36 7.55 -2.98 0.71
CA GLY A 36 7.26 -4.38 0.35
C GLY A 36 5.89 -4.62 -0.26
N VAL A 37 4.92 -3.74 -0.05
CA VAL A 37 3.60 -3.80 -0.70
C VAL A 37 3.52 -2.77 -1.83
N GLY A 38 3.85 -1.51 -1.54
CA GLY A 38 3.66 -0.42 -2.49
C GLY A 38 4.43 -0.58 -3.79
N SER A 39 5.66 -1.12 -3.76
CA SER A 39 6.43 -1.36 -4.99
C SER A 39 5.73 -2.31 -5.96
N TRP A 40 5.13 -3.41 -5.45
CA TRP A 40 4.33 -4.32 -6.28
C TRP A 40 2.99 -3.73 -6.69
N ALA A 41 2.40 -2.85 -5.87
CA ALA A 41 1.16 -2.17 -6.20
C ALA A 41 1.37 -1.21 -7.38
N VAL A 42 2.45 -0.42 -7.35
CA VAL A 42 2.86 0.47 -8.44
C VAL A 42 3.10 -0.31 -9.73
N GLU A 43 3.83 -1.44 -9.65
CA GLU A 43 4.06 -2.33 -10.78
C GLU A 43 2.73 -2.80 -11.41
N ALA A 44 1.80 -3.28 -10.58
CA ALA A 44 0.52 -3.79 -11.04
C ALA A 44 -0.36 -2.67 -11.65
N LEU A 45 -0.35 -1.46 -11.07
CA LEU A 45 -1.06 -0.30 -11.63
C LEU A 45 -0.50 0.11 -13.00
N ALA A 46 0.84 0.19 -13.12
CA ALA A 46 1.50 0.50 -14.39
C ALA A 46 1.20 -0.56 -15.47
N ARG A 47 1.20 -1.85 -15.09
CA ARG A 47 0.84 -2.97 -15.97
C ARG A 47 -0.65 -3.03 -16.31
N SER A 48 -1.50 -2.35 -15.55
CA SER A 48 -2.95 -2.25 -15.80
C SER A 48 -3.32 -1.07 -16.71
N GLY A 49 -2.33 -0.28 -17.16
CA GLY A 49 -2.58 0.86 -18.03
C GLY A 49 -3.10 2.11 -17.31
N VAL A 50 -2.88 2.23 -16.00
CA VAL A 50 -3.14 3.48 -15.28
C VAL A 50 -2.28 4.60 -15.88
N GLY A 51 -2.91 5.73 -16.19
CA GLY A 51 -2.27 6.81 -16.97
C GLY A 51 -1.32 7.68 -16.17
N LYS A 52 -1.65 7.97 -14.90
CA LYS A 52 -0.85 8.84 -14.04
C LYS A 52 -0.65 8.23 -12.65
N LEU A 53 0.60 8.23 -12.16
CA LEU A 53 0.93 7.84 -10.80
C LEU A 53 1.69 8.93 -10.06
N THR A 54 1.32 9.18 -8.81
CA THR A 54 2.16 9.93 -7.85
C THR A 54 2.74 8.95 -6.84
N LEU A 55 4.07 8.91 -6.71
CA LEU A 55 4.78 8.02 -5.80
C LEU A 55 5.37 8.83 -4.64
N ILE A 56 5.03 8.48 -3.39
CA ILE A 56 5.46 9.19 -2.19
C ILE A 56 6.19 8.23 -1.25
N ASP A 57 7.51 8.38 -1.12
CA ASP A 57 8.36 7.66 -0.16
C ASP A 57 9.71 8.37 -0.08
N ALA A 58 10.29 8.50 1.11
CA ALA A 58 11.57 9.21 1.30
C ALA A 58 12.78 8.28 1.42
N ASP A 59 12.57 6.97 1.46
CA ASP A 59 13.63 6.01 1.69
C ASP A 59 14.41 5.68 0.42
N ASP A 60 15.66 5.27 0.64
CA ASP A 60 16.50 4.63 -0.36
C ASP A 60 16.38 3.10 -0.31
N LEU A 61 16.80 2.45 -1.39
CA LEU A 61 16.87 1.00 -1.51
C LEU A 61 18.01 0.45 -0.65
N CYS A 62 17.69 -0.50 0.23
CA CYS A 62 18.67 -1.21 1.05
C CYS A 62 18.78 -2.68 0.61
N VAL A 63 19.95 -3.29 0.78
CA VAL A 63 20.16 -4.74 0.57
C VAL A 63 19.16 -5.57 1.37
N SER A 64 18.80 -5.13 2.59
CA SER A 64 17.81 -5.78 3.44
C SER A 64 16.37 -5.77 2.89
N ASN A 65 16.12 -5.07 1.79
CA ASN A 65 14.81 -4.99 1.13
C ASN A 65 14.60 -6.13 0.12
N THR A 66 15.66 -6.83 -0.28
CA THR A 66 15.68 -7.86 -1.34
C THR A 66 14.64 -8.97 -1.15
N ASN A 67 14.34 -9.34 0.09
CA ASN A 67 13.38 -10.42 0.38
C ASN A 67 11.90 -10.06 0.09
N ARG A 68 11.58 -8.79 -0.21
CA ARG A 68 10.18 -8.34 -0.30
C ARG A 68 9.89 -7.13 -1.20
N GLN A 69 10.89 -6.34 -1.60
CA GLN A 69 10.67 -5.13 -2.40
C GLN A 69 11.12 -5.33 -3.84
N LEU A 70 10.22 -5.09 -4.79
CA LEU A 70 10.46 -5.29 -6.21
C LEU A 70 11.73 -4.58 -6.77
N PRO A 71 12.02 -3.30 -6.44
CA PRO A 71 13.18 -2.59 -7.00
C PRO A 71 14.52 -2.93 -6.32
N ALA A 72 14.53 -3.73 -5.26
CA ALA A 72 15.75 -4.09 -4.53
C ALA A 72 16.56 -5.14 -5.30
N LEU A 73 17.45 -4.66 -6.16
CA LEU A 73 18.31 -5.47 -7.03
C LEU A 73 19.76 -4.99 -6.92
N GLU A 74 20.71 -5.87 -7.26
CA GLU A 74 22.13 -5.49 -7.37
C GLU A 74 22.29 -4.28 -8.32
N GLY A 75 23.11 -3.31 -7.93
CA GLY A 75 23.27 -2.05 -8.66
C GLY A 75 22.15 -1.00 -8.45
N GLN A 76 21.12 -1.29 -7.65
CA GLN A 76 20.06 -0.32 -7.30
C GLN A 76 20.16 0.19 -5.85
N TYR A 77 20.96 -0.45 -4.99
CA TYR A 77 21.08 -0.06 -3.58
C TYR A 77 21.62 1.36 -3.41
N GLY A 78 21.08 2.09 -2.44
CA GLY A 78 21.38 3.50 -2.17
C GLY A 78 20.63 4.50 -3.07
N ARG A 79 19.85 4.04 -4.05
CA ARG A 79 18.99 4.91 -4.86
C ARG A 79 17.63 5.12 -4.18
N ALA A 80 17.04 6.29 -4.36
CA ALA A 80 15.70 6.59 -3.91
C ALA A 80 14.68 5.60 -4.49
N LYS A 81 13.83 5.02 -3.62
CA LYS A 81 12.83 4.03 -4.03
C LYS A 81 11.88 4.55 -5.11
N VAL A 82 11.45 5.81 -4.97
CA VAL A 82 10.54 6.46 -5.93
C VAL A 82 11.16 6.61 -7.32
N GLU A 83 12.46 6.90 -7.40
CA GLU A 83 13.17 7.05 -8.68
C GLU A 83 13.34 5.71 -9.39
N ALA A 84 13.83 4.69 -8.67
CA ALA A 84 13.99 3.34 -9.22
C ALA A 84 12.65 2.76 -9.71
N MET A 85 11.56 2.96 -8.95
CA MET A 85 10.24 2.55 -9.40
C MET A 85 9.69 3.41 -10.54
N GLY A 86 10.02 4.71 -10.59
CA GLY A 86 9.63 5.58 -11.68
C GLY A 86 10.24 5.18 -13.02
N GLU A 87 11.54 4.88 -13.04
CA GLU A 87 12.23 4.33 -14.22
C GLU A 87 11.58 3.04 -14.71
N ARG A 88 11.31 2.13 -13.77
CA ARG A 88 10.62 0.87 -14.07
C ARG A 88 9.23 1.07 -14.66
N CYS A 89 8.44 2.01 -14.13
CA CYS A 89 7.13 2.35 -14.66
C CYS A 89 7.23 2.88 -16.10
N ARG A 90 8.19 3.76 -16.40
CA ARG A 90 8.41 4.27 -17.76
C ARG A 90 8.86 3.16 -18.72
N ALA A 91 9.62 2.17 -18.25
CA ALA A 91 9.98 1.01 -19.05
C ALA A 91 8.75 0.14 -19.41
N ILE A 92 7.77 0.04 -18.52
CA ILE A 92 6.51 -0.68 -18.74
C ILE A 92 5.58 0.11 -19.67
N ASN A 93 5.39 1.39 -19.36
CA ASN A 93 4.53 2.30 -20.09
C ASN A 93 5.22 3.66 -20.29
N PRO A 94 5.93 3.86 -21.41
CA PRO A 94 6.54 5.15 -21.76
C PRO A 94 5.62 6.38 -21.77
N ARG A 95 4.29 6.18 -21.77
CA ARG A 95 3.31 7.27 -21.73
C ARG A 95 2.76 7.53 -20.33
N ILE A 96 3.19 6.76 -19.32
CA ILE A 96 2.73 6.98 -17.95
C ILE A 96 3.27 8.31 -17.43
N GLU A 97 2.37 9.15 -16.94
CA GLU A 97 2.75 10.37 -16.23
C GLU A 97 3.14 10.02 -14.80
N LEU A 98 4.29 10.52 -14.34
CA LEU A 98 4.81 10.22 -13.02
C LEU A 98 5.15 11.48 -12.27
N GLU A 99 4.65 11.57 -11.04
CA GLU A 99 5.10 12.55 -10.05
C GLU A 99 5.82 11.82 -8.92
N LEU A 100 7.12 12.01 -8.81
CA LEU A 100 7.95 11.37 -7.79
C LEU A 100 8.16 12.37 -6.64
N LYS A 101 7.82 11.96 -5.42
CA LYS A 101 7.89 12.80 -4.22
C LYS A 101 8.77 12.08 -3.18
N PRO A 102 10.08 12.36 -3.15
CA PRO A 102 11.01 11.74 -2.19
C PRO A 102 10.83 12.34 -0.78
N GLN A 103 9.67 12.14 -0.17
CA GLN A 103 9.27 12.77 1.10
C GLN A 103 8.38 11.83 1.92
N PHE A 104 8.50 11.92 3.25
CA PHE A 104 7.55 11.26 4.15
C PHE A 104 6.26 12.06 4.24
N LEU A 105 5.14 11.36 4.34
CA LEU A 105 3.86 11.97 4.65
C LEU A 105 3.79 12.32 6.15
N THR A 106 3.61 13.59 6.45
CA THR A 106 3.50 14.15 7.79
C THR A 106 2.23 14.99 7.90
N PRO A 107 1.71 15.26 9.12
CA PRO A 107 0.53 16.10 9.28
C PRO A 107 0.67 17.50 8.65
N SER A 108 1.88 18.06 8.60
CA SER A 108 2.13 19.40 8.06
C SER A 108 2.18 19.47 6.53
N ASN A 109 2.40 18.34 5.84
CA ASN A 109 2.51 18.31 4.38
C ASN A 109 1.38 17.52 3.68
N LEU A 110 0.37 17.04 4.41
CA LEU A 110 -0.78 16.32 3.84
C LEU A 110 -1.43 17.08 2.68
N ASP A 111 -1.63 18.39 2.86
CA ASP A 111 -2.30 19.21 1.84
C ASP A 111 -1.44 19.40 0.59
N ALA A 112 -0.15 19.62 0.77
CA ALA A 112 0.81 19.72 -0.33
C ALA A 112 0.94 18.42 -1.12
N LEU A 113 0.88 17.25 -0.45
CA LEU A 113 1.11 15.96 -1.09
C LEU A 113 -0.16 15.26 -1.57
N LEU A 114 -1.31 15.48 -0.92
CA LEU A 114 -2.57 14.78 -1.19
C LEU A 114 -3.74 15.72 -1.52
N GLY A 115 -3.53 17.05 -1.52
CA GLY A 115 -4.59 18.03 -1.75
C GLY A 115 -5.02 18.15 -3.21
N THR A 116 -4.19 17.68 -4.15
CA THR A 116 -4.60 17.52 -5.56
C THR A 116 -5.62 16.39 -5.65
N PRO A 117 -6.82 16.62 -6.21
CA PRO A 117 -7.80 15.56 -6.41
C PRO A 117 -7.22 14.46 -7.29
N VAL A 118 -7.32 13.22 -6.83
CA VAL A 118 -6.92 12.03 -7.57
C VAL A 118 -8.06 11.03 -7.62
N SER A 119 -8.00 10.11 -8.58
CA SER A 119 -8.99 9.03 -8.70
C SER A 119 -8.95 8.10 -7.49
N LEU A 120 -7.76 7.88 -6.91
CA LEU A 120 -7.56 7.00 -5.77
C LEU A 120 -6.25 7.29 -5.04
N VAL A 121 -6.27 7.18 -3.70
CA VAL A 121 -5.06 7.03 -2.87
C VAL A 121 -4.91 5.58 -2.42
N LEU A 122 -3.72 5.01 -2.59
CA LEU A 122 -3.36 3.68 -2.08
C LEU A 122 -2.32 3.86 -0.98
N ASP A 123 -2.73 3.58 0.25
CA ASP A 123 -1.90 3.62 1.44
C ASP A 123 -1.19 2.28 1.68
N ALA A 124 0.10 2.25 1.38
CA ALA A 124 1.02 1.14 1.65
C ALA A 124 2.17 1.55 2.59
N CYS A 125 2.00 2.63 3.37
CA CYS A 125 2.94 3.04 4.41
C CYS A 125 3.01 1.99 5.53
N ASP A 126 4.03 2.05 6.38
CA ASP A 126 4.18 1.27 7.60
C ASP A 126 4.06 2.14 8.87
N SER A 127 4.12 3.46 8.75
CA SER A 127 3.90 4.40 9.85
C SER A 127 2.43 4.45 10.28
N PHE A 128 2.17 4.01 11.53
CA PHE A 128 0.86 4.11 12.18
C PHE A 128 0.27 5.52 12.11
N ARG A 129 1.07 6.54 12.44
CA ARG A 129 0.59 7.94 12.50
C ARG A 129 0.22 8.44 11.12
N SER A 130 1.06 8.19 10.11
CA SER A 130 0.81 8.64 8.74
C SER A 130 -0.47 8.00 8.17
N LYS A 131 -0.72 6.72 8.45
CA LYS A 131 -1.97 6.04 8.04
C LYS A 131 -3.23 6.70 8.62
N VAL A 132 -3.25 6.94 9.93
CA VAL A 132 -4.42 7.57 10.59
C VAL A 132 -4.74 8.92 9.95
N GLU A 133 -3.71 9.76 9.82
CA GLU A 133 -3.86 11.12 9.32
C GLU A 133 -4.29 11.15 7.85
N MET A 134 -3.69 10.28 7.02
CA MET A 134 -4.05 10.13 5.62
C MET A 134 -5.50 9.64 5.44
N ILE A 135 -5.91 8.61 6.18
CA ILE A 135 -7.28 8.08 6.11
C ILE A 135 -8.29 9.17 6.52
N ALA A 136 -8.00 9.90 7.60
CA ALA A 136 -8.86 11.00 8.04
C ALA A 136 -8.90 12.15 7.03
N TYR A 137 -7.76 12.51 6.44
CA TYR A 137 -7.65 13.55 5.43
C TYR A 137 -8.47 13.21 4.18
N CYS A 138 -8.26 12.02 3.60
CA CYS A 138 -8.98 11.56 2.42
C CYS A 138 -10.49 11.47 2.67
N ARG A 139 -10.92 10.92 3.82
CA ARG A 139 -12.35 10.86 4.18
C ARG A 139 -12.99 12.25 4.22
N ARG A 140 -12.34 13.24 4.87
CA ARG A 140 -12.88 14.61 4.96
C ARG A 140 -13.07 15.25 3.57
N ARG A 141 -12.18 14.94 2.63
CA ARG A 141 -12.23 15.45 1.25
C ARG A 141 -13.02 14.58 0.28
N LYS A 142 -13.63 13.48 0.74
CA LYS A 142 -14.30 12.47 -0.10
C LYS A 142 -13.37 11.91 -1.19
N GLN A 143 -12.06 11.90 -0.94
CA GLN A 143 -11.08 11.30 -1.83
C GLN A 143 -11.04 9.80 -1.58
N PRO A 144 -11.23 8.94 -2.60
CA PRO A 144 -11.17 7.50 -2.44
C PRO A 144 -9.82 7.06 -1.89
N ILE A 145 -9.82 6.17 -0.91
CA ILE A 145 -8.61 5.61 -0.32
C ILE A 145 -8.77 4.11 -0.04
N ILE A 146 -7.73 3.35 -0.38
CA ILE A 146 -7.54 1.96 0.07
C ILE A 146 -6.35 1.95 1.03
N THR A 147 -6.47 1.27 2.16
CA THR A 147 -5.37 1.07 3.11
C THR A 147 -4.93 -0.38 3.15
N VAL A 148 -3.67 -0.60 3.48
CA VAL A 148 -3.08 -1.93 3.65
C VAL A 148 -2.62 -2.09 5.10
N GLY A 149 -2.97 -3.23 5.71
CA GLY A 149 -2.48 -3.66 7.02
C GLY A 149 -1.05 -4.25 6.98
N SER A 150 -0.65 -4.90 8.06
CA SER A 150 0.70 -5.47 8.19
C SER A 150 0.83 -6.77 7.39
N ALA A 151 1.70 -6.79 6.39
CA ALA A 151 2.04 -8.01 5.64
C ALA A 151 3.15 -8.84 6.30
N GLY A 152 3.87 -8.29 7.28
CA GLY A 152 4.96 -8.97 7.97
C GLY A 152 4.49 -10.06 8.95
N GLY A 153 5.35 -11.04 9.20
CA GLY A 153 5.10 -12.18 10.08
C GLY A 153 4.02 -13.13 9.56
N ARG A 154 3.76 -13.12 8.26
CA ARG A 154 2.73 -13.90 7.58
C ARG A 154 3.35 -14.73 6.46
N SER A 155 2.70 -15.83 6.12
CA SER A 155 3.19 -16.82 5.14
C SER A 155 2.11 -17.35 4.21
N ASP A 156 0.84 -17.32 4.62
CA ASP A 156 -0.29 -17.87 3.88
C ASP A 156 -1.07 -16.78 3.14
N VAL A 157 -0.85 -16.71 1.82
CA VAL A 157 -1.50 -15.74 0.94
C VAL A 157 -3.00 -15.99 0.77
N THR A 158 -3.47 -17.22 1.02
CA THR A 158 -4.89 -17.58 0.83
C THR A 158 -5.80 -16.98 1.90
N GLN A 159 -5.22 -16.47 2.99
CA GLN A 159 -5.93 -15.81 4.08
C GLN A 159 -6.07 -14.30 3.91
N ILE A 160 -5.55 -13.73 2.82
CA ILE A 160 -5.68 -12.31 2.51
C ILE A 160 -7.14 -11.98 2.16
N ARG A 161 -7.65 -10.88 2.72
CA ARG A 161 -9.01 -10.39 2.54
C ARG A 161 -9.01 -8.89 2.28
N VAL A 162 -10.03 -8.43 1.58
CA VAL A 162 -10.35 -7.01 1.43
C VAL A 162 -11.73 -6.76 2.03
N ARG A 163 -11.80 -5.97 3.09
CA ARG A 163 -13.06 -5.56 3.74
C ARG A 163 -13.00 -4.09 4.10
N ASP A 164 -14.12 -3.52 4.54
CA ASP A 164 -14.08 -2.20 5.15
C ASP A 164 -13.15 -2.20 6.39
N LEU A 165 -12.39 -1.13 6.56
CA LEU A 165 -11.44 -0.96 7.65
C LEU A 165 -12.10 -1.21 9.00
N SER A 166 -13.39 -0.85 9.19
CA SER A 166 -14.11 -1.08 10.44
C SER A 166 -14.30 -2.56 10.80
N ARG A 167 -14.16 -3.48 9.82
CA ARG A 167 -14.38 -4.93 9.93
C ARG A 167 -13.10 -5.77 9.88
N THR A 168 -11.95 -5.12 9.90
CA THR A 168 -10.66 -5.84 9.89
C THR A 168 -10.37 -6.46 11.25
N GLU A 169 -9.66 -7.59 11.24
CA GLU A 169 -9.38 -8.46 12.38
C GLU A 169 -7.98 -9.08 12.22
N HIS A 170 -7.44 -9.69 13.27
CA HIS A 170 -6.09 -10.30 13.26
C HIS A 170 -4.93 -9.35 12.87
N ASP A 171 -5.16 -8.04 12.87
CA ASP A 171 -4.16 -7.02 12.53
C ASP A 171 -4.12 -5.93 13.62
N ALA A 172 -3.04 -5.92 14.40
CA ALA A 172 -2.86 -5.01 15.53
C ALA A 172 -2.77 -3.54 15.10
N MET A 173 -2.10 -3.25 13.99
CA MET A 173 -1.94 -1.89 13.48
C MET A 173 -3.30 -1.34 13.05
N LEU A 174 -4.05 -2.10 12.23
CA LEU A 174 -5.39 -1.68 11.82
C LEU A 174 -6.34 -1.55 13.00
N SER A 175 -6.20 -2.37 14.04
CA SER A 175 -6.97 -2.24 15.29
C SER A 175 -6.71 -0.91 16.01
N LEU A 176 -5.44 -0.51 16.15
CA LEU A 176 -5.07 0.78 16.72
C LEU A 176 -5.56 1.94 15.85
N ILE A 177 -5.47 1.82 14.52
CA ILE A 177 -5.94 2.86 13.59
C ILE A 177 -7.43 3.03 13.75
N ARG A 178 -8.19 1.92 13.74
CA ARG A 178 -9.62 1.88 14.03
C ARG A 178 -9.98 2.60 15.33
N LYS A 179 -9.22 2.37 16.41
CA LYS A 179 -9.45 3.02 17.70
C LYS A 179 -9.23 4.54 17.61
N LYS A 180 -8.11 4.96 17.03
CA LYS A 180 -7.73 6.38 16.88
C LYS A 180 -8.71 7.16 16.01
N LEU A 181 -9.15 6.57 14.90
CA LEU A 181 -10.14 7.18 14.00
C LEU A 181 -11.49 7.43 14.70
N ARG A 182 -11.93 6.51 15.57
CA ARG A 182 -13.16 6.66 16.37
C ARG A 182 -13.03 7.71 17.46
N SER A 183 -11.86 7.79 18.11
CA SER A 183 -11.65 8.71 19.23
C SER A 183 -11.46 10.15 18.76
N GLU A 184 -10.76 10.36 17.64
CA GLU A 184 -10.24 11.69 17.29
C GLU A 184 -10.68 12.24 15.94
N PHE A 185 -11.20 11.39 15.04
CA PHE A 185 -11.53 11.79 13.67
C PHE A 185 -13.00 11.57 13.30
N ASN A 186 -13.87 11.47 14.31
CA ASN A 186 -15.33 11.33 14.15
C ASN A 186 -15.74 10.16 13.22
N PHE A 187 -14.97 9.08 13.20
CA PHE A 187 -15.42 7.85 12.55
C PHE A 187 -16.50 7.17 13.41
N PRO A 188 -17.44 6.44 12.79
CA PRO A 188 -18.54 5.82 13.52
C PRO A 188 -18.08 4.96 14.70
N LYS A 189 -18.61 5.26 15.90
CA LYS A 189 -18.40 4.44 17.10
C LYS A 189 -19.31 3.21 17.11
N ASN A 190 -20.50 3.31 16.53
CA ASN A 190 -21.38 2.17 16.33
C ASN A 190 -20.70 1.15 15.40
N HIS A 191 -20.52 -0.08 15.91
CA HIS A 191 -19.89 -1.17 15.19
C HIS A 191 -20.68 -1.64 13.97
N ASP A 192 -21.98 -1.33 13.85
CA ASP A 192 -22.78 -1.67 12.67
C ASP A 192 -22.48 -0.78 11.46
N ARG A 193 -21.87 0.38 11.68
CA ARG A 193 -21.55 1.34 10.62
C ARG A 193 -20.16 1.11 10.03
N TYR A 194 -20.08 1.20 8.71
CA TYR A 194 -18.83 1.13 7.96
C TYR A 194 -18.08 2.46 7.95
N PHE A 195 -16.76 2.38 7.78
CA PHE A 195 -15.89 3.55 7.65
C PHE A 195 -15.91 4.10 6.22
N GLY A 196 -16.25 3.27 5.24
CA GLY A 196 -16.15 3.61 3.82
C GLY A 196 -14.72 3.56 3.30
N VAL A 197 -13.85 2.78 3.95
CA VAL A 197 -12.42 2.70 3.62
C VAL A 197 -12.07 1.22 3.42
N PRO A 198 -11.89 0.73 2.18
CA PRO A 198 -11.41 -0.61 1.96
C PRO A 198 -10.01 -0.81 2.56
N ALA A 199 -9.82 -1.97 3.20
CA ALA A 199 -8.59 -2.34 3.85
C ALA A 199 -8.19 -3.78 3.48
N VAL A 200 -6.94 -3.95 3.06
CA VAL A 200 -6.33 -5.26 2.81
C VAL A 200 -5.66 -5.76 4.08
N TYR A 201 -5.97 -6.99 4.49
CA TYR A 201 -5.42 -7.62 5.69
C TYR A 201 -5.41 -9.15 5.52
N SER A 202 -4.77 -9.88 6.43
CA SER A 202 -4.84 -11.35 6.48
C SER A 202 -5.48 -11.82 7.78
N LEU A 203 -6.19 -12.95 7.72
CA LEU A 203 -6.69 -13.68 8.88
C LEU A 203 -5.59 -14.49 9.59
N GLU A 204 -4.42 -14.64 8.96
CA GLU A 204 -3.27 -15.30 9.57
C GLU A 204 -2.73 -14.47 10.74
N ASN A 205 -2.62 -15.11 11.89
CA ASN A 205 -1.95 -14.55 13.06
C ASN A 205 -0.47 -14.30 12.76
N VAL A 206 0.04 -13.19 13.30
CA VAL A 206 1.44 -12.80 13.12
C VAL A 206 2.36 -13.81 13.83
N ARG A 207 3.40 -14.24 13.11
CA ARG A 207 4.51 -15.04 13.63
C ARG A 207 5.69 -14.13 13.96
N TYR A 208 6.28 -14.33 15.12
CA TYR A 208 7.36 -13.52 15.67
C TYR A 208 8.66 -14.33 15.77
N PRO A 209 9.80 -13.74 15.37
CA PRO A 209 11.11 -14.34 15.61
C PRO A 209 11.41 -14.37 17.10
N GLN A 210 12.05 -15.45 17.54
CA GLN A 210 12.46 -15.68 18.92
C GLN A 210 13.99 -15.57 19.05
N ALA A 211 14.48 -15.40 20.28
CA ALA A 211 15.93 -15.26 20.55
C ALA A 211 16.74 -16.52 20.19
N ASP A 212 16.10 -17.69 20.20
CA ASP A 212 16.69 -18.97 19.80
C ASP A 212 16.68 -19.21 18.27
N GLY A 213 16.23 -18.22 17.49
CA GLY A 213 16.10 -18.30 16.03
C GLY A 213 14.82 -19.00 15.54
N SER A 214 13.99 -19.54 16.43
CA SER A 214 12.70 -20.11 16.08
C SER A 214 11.67 -19.02 15.74
N VAL A 215 10.54 -19.41 15.14
CA VAL A 215 9.46 -18.48 14.73
C VAL A 215 8.11 -19.05 15.13
N CYS A 216 7.40 -18.37 16.05
CA CYS A 216 6.13 -18.83 16.62
C CYS A 216 5.11 -17.69 16.80
N GLY A 217 3.89 -18.00 17.23
CA GLY A 217 2.82 -17.00 17.41
C GLY A 217 2.94 -16.16 18.70
N LEU A 218 3.93 -16.44 19.55
CA LEU A 218 4.11 -15.73 20.81
C LEU A 218 4.96 -14.49 20.59
N ARG A 219 4.40 -13.32 20.91
CA ARG A 219 5.14 -12.06 20.87
C ARG A 219 6.24 -12.09 21.95
N PRO A 220 7.51 -11.85 21.62
CA PRO A 220 8.59 -11.79 22.60
C PRO A 220 8.31 -10.76 23.70
N GLN A 221 8.63 -11.09 24.95
CA GLN A 221 8.61 -10.13 26.05
C GLN A 221 9.83 -9.22 25.94
N LEU A 222 9.65 -8.07 25.32
CA LEU A 222 10.65 -7.02 25.24
C LEU A 222 10.69 -6.24 26.57
N GLY A 223 11.86 -5.75 26.96
CA GLY A 223 12.02 -4.88 28.14
C GLY A 223 11.14 -3.62 28.03
N LYS A 224 10.83 -2.96 29.16
CA LYS A 224 9.91 -1.79 29.20
C LYS A 224 10.27 -0.68 28.20
N ASP A 225 11.56 -0.51 27.87
CA ASP A 225 12.05 0.51 26.93
C ASP A 225 11.93 0.09 25.45
N GLU A 226 11.88 -1.21 25.16
CA GLU A 226 11.70 -1.76 23.81
C GLU A 226 10.22 -1.98 23.47
N ALA A 227 9.37 -2.18 24.48
CA ALA A 227 7.92 -2.33 24.32
C ALA A 227 7.23 -1.03 23.86
N LEU A 228 7.83 0.14 24.14
CA LEU A 228 7.35 1.46 23.72
C LEU A 228 7.73 1.84 22.28
N LYS A 229 8.75 1.17 21.72
CA LYS A 229 9.00 1.21 20.27
C LYS A 229 7.97 0.30 19.62
N LEU A 230 6.84 0.90 19.22
CA LEU A 230 5.92 0.26 18.27
C LEU A 230 6.60 -0.06 16.93
N ASP A 231 7.80 0.51 16.70
CA ASP A 231 8.74 0.00 15.72
C ASP A 231 9.33 -1.31 16.20
N CYS A 232 8.96 -2.38 15.50
CA CYS A 232 9.45 -3.74 15.64
C CYS A 232 11.00 -3.81 15.77
N GLY A 233 11.53 -3.64 16.98
CA GLY A 233 12.98 -3.61 17.25
C GLY A 233 13.69 -4.94 16.97
N ALA A 234 12.95 -6.05 17.00
CA ALA A 234 13.27 -7.28 16.28
C ALA A 234 12.25 -7.41 15.15
N GLY A 235 12.57 -6.88 13.96
CA GLY A 235 11.63 -6.73 12.84
C GLY A 235 10.90 -8.03 12.51
N LEU A 236 9.60 -7.96 12.20
CA LEU A 236 8.88 -9.11 11.66
C LEU A 236 9.55 -9.56 10.35
N GLY A 237 9.71 -10.87 10.18
CA GLY A 237 10.10 -11.44 8.90
C GLY A 237 9.04 -11.16 7.82
N ALA A 238 9.44 -11.14 6.56
CA ALA A 238 8.52 -10.94 5.44
C ALA A 238 9.04 -11.68 4.20
N ALA A 239 8.13 -11.96 3.27
CA ALA A 239 8.45 -12.64 2.02
C ALA A 239 7.64 -12.06 0.86
N THR A 240 8.28 -11.97 -0.30
CA THR A 240 7.72 -11.38 -1.53
C THR A 240 6.36 -11.92 -1.91
N HIS A 241 6.11 -13.25 -1.81
CA HIS A 241 4.83 -13.82 -2.22
C HIS A 241 3.67 -13.29 -1.36
N VAL A 242 3.92 -12.98 -0.08
CA VAL A 242 2.91 -12.39 0.82
C VAL A 242 2.74 -10.90 0.54
N THR A 243 3.83 -10.13 0.56
CA THR A 243 3.73 -8.68 0.40
C THR A 243 3.24 -8.29 -0.99
N GLY A 244 3.63 -9.05 -2.02
CA GLY A 244 3.09 -8.95 -3.37
C GLY A 244 1.61 -9.33 -3.46
N ALA A 245 1.17 -10.40 -2.78
CA ALA A 245 -0.25 -10.76 -2.76
C ALA A 245 -1.13 -9.69 -2.06
N PHE A 246 -0.64 -9.06 -0.99
CA PHE A 246 -1.30 -7.90 -0.39
C PHE A 246 -1.43 -6.75 -1.40
N ALA A 247 -0.38 -6.49 -2.17
CA ALA A 247 -0.39 -5.45 -3.20
C ALA A 247 -1.40 -5.76 -4.31
N PHE A 248 -1.41 -7.00 -4.82
CA PHE A 248 -2.33 -7.42 -5.88
C PHE A 248 -3.78 -7.42 -5.41
N ALA A 249 -4.06 -7.76 -4.15
CA ALA A 249 -5.39 -7.61 -3.56
C ALA A 249 -5.82 -6.13 -3.48
N ALA A 250 -4.90 -5.22 -3.09
CA ALA A 250 -5.17 -3.78 -3.06
C ALA A 250 -5.46 -3.24 -4.47
N VAL A 251 -4.69 -3.68 -5.47
CA VAL A 251 -4.85 -3.25 -6.87
C VAL A 251 -6.11 -3.84 -7.48
N GLY A 252 -6.46 -5.08 -7.18
CA GLY A 252 -7.75 -5.66 -7.57
C GLY A 252 -8.91 -4.80 -7.06
N LYS A 253 -8.85 -4.36 -5.80
CA LYS A 253 -9.84 -3.42 -5.26
C LYS A 253 -9.76 -2.04 -5.92
N ALA A 254 -8.57 -1.57 -6.28
CA ALA A 254 -8.41 -0.32 -7.03
C ALA A 254 -9.09 -0.38 -8.40
N MET A 255 -8.93 -1.48 -9.14
CA MET A 255 -9.59 -1.67 -10.45
C MET A 255 -11.11 -1.58 -10.32
N GLU A 256 -11.69 -2.23 -9.29
CA GLU A 256 -13.14 -2.11 -9.01
C GLU A 256 -13.60 -0.68 -8.75
N LEU A 257 -12.76 0.17 -8.14
CA LEU A 257 -13.13 1.56 -7.83
C LEU A 257 -12.94 2.48 -9.04
N LEU A 258 -11.88 2.28 -9.82
CA LEU A 258 -11.54 3.10 -10.98
C LEU A 258 -12.42 2.80 -12.21
N LEU A 259 -13.03 1.62 -12.28
CA LEU A 259 -13.87 1.18 -13.41
C LEU A 259 -15.38 1.26 -13.14
N ARG A 260 -15.79 1.76 -11.97
CA ARG A 260 -17.18 2.13 -11.70
C ARG A 260 -17.57 3.37 -12.49
#